data_AF-A0A3P7PPZ1-F1
#
_entry.id   AF-A0A3P7PPZ1-F1
#
_cell.length_a   1.000
_cell.length_b   1.000
_cell.length_c   1.000
_cell.angle_alpha   90.00
_cell.angle_beta   90.00
_cell.angle_gamma   90.00
#
_symmetry.space_group_name_H-M   'P 1'
#
loop_
_entity.id
_entity.type
_entity.pdbx_description
1 polymer ?
#
loop_
_entity_poly.entity_id
_entity_poly.type
_entity_poly.pdbx_seq_one_letter_code
_entity_poly.pdbx_strand_id
1 'polypeptide(L)'
;MSNFNRLNEMKALYRQEVEQRRQLYNTLIELRGNIRVFCRVRPSFDPGASFDMFEALDENSLAAKLPNSTQRNYQFDRVFRPSARQEEIFGELRDIITSVADGYNVCIMAYGQTGSGKTFTMQGPPNSPGVNIRALRELLRIVKGRQRMEYKLTIKRVQGVNLNLFSSQVSMVEIYNETIVDLISPSNGCEVLDLRNLGATVTVVGATWASVETEEQIHQILARGEKNRHVASTKINSTRLV
;
A
#
# COMPACT_ATOMS: atom_id res chain seq x y z
N MET A 1 35.15 -8.81 -32.64
CA MET A 1 34.19 -7.67 -32.70
C MET A 1 32.71 -8.07 -32.50
N SER A 2 32.28 -9.33 -32.61
CA SER A 2 30.83 -9.66 -32.61
C SER A 2 30.12 -9.71 -31.24
N ASN A 3 30.78 -10.11 -30.15
CA ASN A 3 30.12 -10.26 -28.84
C ASN A 3 29.75 -8.94 -28.16
N PHE A 4 30.46 -7.84 -28.46
CA PHE A 4 30.16 -6.53 -27.89
C PHE A 4 28.92 -5.89 -28.52
N ASN A 5 28.83 -5.94 -29.86
CA ASN A 5 27.68 -5.43 -30.59
C ASN A 5 26.41 -6.19 -30.20
N ARG A 6 26.49 -7.52 -30.10
CA ARG A 6 25.37 -8.35 -29.64
C ARG A 6 24.90 -8.00 -28.22
N LEU A 7 25.81 -7.68 -27.30
CA LEU A 7 25.44 -7.28 -25.94
C LEU A 7 24.74 -5.90 -25.94
N ASN A 8 25.23 -4.94 -26.72
CA ASN A 8 24.63 -3.61 -26.80
C ASN A 8 23.25 -3.67 -27.46
N GLU A 9 23.10 -4.48 -28.50
CA GLU A 9 21.83 -4.77 -29.15
C GLU A 9 20.83 -5.41 -28.17
N MET A 10 21.25 -6.44 -27.42
CA MET A 10 20.41 -7.05 -26.38
C MET A 10 20.01 -6.06 -25.27
N LYS A 11 20.90 -5.12 -24.90
CA LYS A 11 20.57 -4.05 -23.95
C LYS A 11 19.54 -3.08 -24.50
N ALA A 12 19.67 -2.69 -25.77
CA ALA A 12 18.72 -1.81 -26.44
C ALA A 12 17.34 -2.47 -26.54
N LEU A 13 17.29 -3.72 -26.99
CA LEU A 13 16.06 -4.51 -27.06
C LEU A 13 15.41 -4.70 -25.68
N TYR A 14 16.22 -4.97 -24.63
CA TYR A 14 15.70 -5.08 -23.27
C TYR A 14 15.08 -3.76 -22.78
N ARG A 15 15.75 -2.62 -23.01
CA ARG A 15 15.20 -1.31 -22.64
C ARG A 15 13.90 -1.01 -23.38
N GLN A 16 13.84 -1.37 -24.66
CA GLN A 16 12.64 -1.22 -25.47
C GLN A 16 11.49 -2.09 -24.96
N GLU A 17 11.77 -3.36 -24.58
CA GLU A 17 10.76 -4.24 -23.97
C GLU A 17 10.25 -3.69 -22.65
N VAL A 18 11.14 -3.18 -21.78
CA VAL A 18 10.75 -2.61 -20.48
C VAL A 18 9.83 -1.40 -20.67
N GLU A 19 10.14 -0.52 -21.62
CA GLU A 19 9.31 0.65 -21.94
C GLU A 19 7.95 0.23 -22.52
N GLN A 20 7.93 -0.72 -23.46
CA GLN A 20 6.68 -1.24 -24.01
C GLN A 20 5.82 -1.91 -22.93
N ARG A 21 6.43 -2.71 -22.05
CA ARG A 21 5.73 -3.34 -20.93
C ARG A 21 5.12 -2.28 -20.02
N ARG A 22 5.86 -1.22 -19.69
CA ARG A 22 5.38 -0.11 -18.87
C ARG A 22 4.17 0.60 -19.52
N GLN A 23 4.22 0.85 -20.83
CA GLN A 23 3.12 1.48 -21.57
C GLN A 23 1.87 0.61 -21.62
N LEU A 24 2.03 -0.68 -21.93
CA LEU A 24 0.92 -1.65 -21.94
C LEU A 24 0.29 -1.77 -20.56
N TYR A 25 1.13 -1.78 -19.52
CA TYR A 25 0.67 -1.88 -18.14
C TYR A 25 -0.13 -0.67 -17.70
N ASN A 26 0.34 0.54 -18.02
CA ASN A 26 -0.38 1.78 -17.76
C ASN A 26 -1.74 1.79 -18.49
N THR A 27 -1.75 1.42 -19.76
CA THR A 27 -2.99 1.32 -20.56
C THR A 27 -3.98 0.35 -19.92
N LEU A 28 -3.52 -0.80 -19.44
CA LEU A 28 -4.36 -1.80 -18.79
C LEU A 28 -5.01 -1.24 -17.52
N ILE A 29 -4.27 -0.45 -16.73
CA ILE A 29 -4.79 0.16 -15.51
C ILE A 29 -5.78 1.27 -15.82
N GLU A 30 -5.48 2.12 -16.81
CA GLU A 30 -6.41 3.15 -17.28
C GLU A 30 -7.73 2.54 -17.77
N LEU A 31 -7.66 1.43 -18.52
CA LEU A 31 -8.84 0.70 -18.99
C LEU A 31 -9.64 0.06 -17.84
N ARG A 32 -8.97 -0.37 -16.77
CA ARG A 32 -9.64 -0.87 -15.54
C ARG A 32 -10.19 0.26 -14.66
N GLY A 33 -9.88 1.51 -14.97
CA GLY A 33 -10.25 2.68 -14.18
C GLY A 33 -9.16 3.08 -13.18
N ASN A 34 -8.79 4.36 -13.23
CA ASN A 34 -7.81 4.97 -12.32
C ASN A 34 -8.31 5.08 -10.87
N ILE A 35 -9.63 5.05 -10.68
CA ILE A 35 -10.28 5.02 -9.37
C ILE A 35 -11.12 3.75 -9.31
N ARG A 36 -10.83 2.90 -8.33
CA ARG A 36 -11.55 1.65 -8.08
C ARG A 36 -12.01 1.59 -6.64
N VAL A 37 -13.25 1.16 -6.43
CA VAL A 37 -13.89 1.03 -5.13
C VAL A 37 -14.19 -0.44 -4.89
N PHE A 38 -13.54 -1.01 -3.87
CA PHE A 38 -13.78 -2.37 -3.43
C PHE A 38 -14.61 -2.38 -2.16
N CYS A 39 -15.61 -3.27 -2.09
CA CYS A 39 -16.35 -3.54 -0.87
C CYS A 39 -15.83 -4.80 -0.21
N ARG A 40 -15.57 -4.76 1.10
CA ARG A 40 -15.20 -5.95 1.88
C ARG A 40 -16.20 -6.13 3.02
N VAL A 41 -16.95 -7.23 2.98
CA VAL A 41 -17.85 -7.62 4.07
C VAL A 41 -17.03 -8.38 5.11
N ARG A 42 -17.07 -7.94 6.38
CA ARG A 42 -16.39 -8.65 7.48
C ARG A 42 -17.22 -9.86 7.95
N PRO A 43 -16.59 -10.90 8.53
CA PRO A 43 -17.31 -11.93 9.26
C PRO A 43 -18.13 -11.38 10.44
N SER A 44 -19.31 -11.95 10.64
CA SER A 44 -20.10 -11.80 11.87
C SER A 44 -19.47 -12.63 12.98
N PHE A 45 -19.28 -12.03 14.16
CA PHE A 45 -18.73 -12.70 15.34
C PHE A 45 -19.82 -13.08 16.37
N ASP A 46 -21.07 -12.75 16.07
CA ASP A 46 -22.19 -12.95 16.98
C ASP A 46 -22.99 -14.18 16.53
N PRO A 47 -22.94 -15.31 17.27
CA PRO A 47 -23.57 -16.57 16.88
C PRO A 47 -25.10 -16.48 16.72
N GLY A 48 -25.72 -15.44 17.26
CA GLY A 48 -27.16 -15.18 17.18
C GLY A 48 -27.57 -14.08 16.18
N ALA A 49 -26.62 -13.38 15.55
CA ALA A 49 -26.91 -12.37 14.55
C ALA A 49 -27.12 -13.03 13.17
N SER A 50 -28.21 -13.80 13.06
CA SER A 50 -28.71 -14.40 11.83
C SER A 50 -29.38 -13.39 10.90
N PHE A 51 -28.79 -12.20 10.76
CA PHE A 51 -29.11 -11.29 9.68
C PHE A 51 -27.85 -11.13 8.84
N ASP A 52 -27.80 -11.87 7.72
CA ASP A 52 -26.99 -11.50 6.56
C ASP A 52 -27.53 -10.17 6.02
N MET A 53 -27.23 -9.10 6.75
CA MET A 53 -27.60 -7.73 6.41
C MET A 53 -26.94 -7.32 5.09
N PHE A 54 -25.82 -7.97 4.75
CA PHE A 54 -25.08 -7.77 3.53
C PHE A 54 -24.88 -9.10 2.81
N GLU A 55 -25.33 -9.16 1.57
CA GLU A 55 -25.25 -10.34 0.71
C GLU A 55 -24.53 -9.96 -0.60
N ALA A 56 -23.43 -10.64 -0.91
CA ALA A 56 -22.73 -10.45 -2.18
C ALA A 56 -23.46 -11.25 -3.27
N LEU A 57 -24.21 -10.55 -4.12
CA LEU A 57 -25.01 -11.14 -5.19
C LEU A 57 -24.11 -11.74 -6.28
N ASP A 58 -23.05 -11.01 -6.64
CA ASP A 58 -22.03 -11.41 -7.61
C ASP A 58 -20.67 -10.79 -7.23
N GLU A 59 -19.70 -10.78 -8.16
CA GLU A 59 -18.36 -10.21 -7.92
C GLU A 59 -18.35 -8.69 -7.76
N ASN A 60 -19.38 -7.98 -8.21
CA ASN A 60 -19.46 -6.52 -8.30
C ASN A 60 -20.65 -5.92 -7.56
N SER A 61 -21.61 -6.74 -7.14
CA SER A 61 -22.89 -6.30 -6.60
C SER A 61 -23.10 -6.76 -5.17
N LEU A 62 -23.48 -5.82 -4.31
CA LEU A 62 -23.82 -6.05 -2.90
C LEU A 62 -25.27 -5.67 -2.63
N ALA A 63 -26.05 -6.57 -2.05
CA ALA A 63 -27.36 -6.29 -1.51
C ALA A 63 -27.27 -6.02 -0.01
N ALA A 64 -27.83 -4.89 0.44
CA ALA A 64 -28.04 -4.58 1.85
C ALA A 64 -29.52 -4.72 2.19
N LYS A 65 -29.86 -5.64 3.10
CA LYS A 65 -31.21 -5.82 3.65
C LYS A 65 -31.41 -4.86 4.81
N LEU A 66 -32.32 -3.90 4.68
CA LEU A 66 -32.61 -2.91 5.70
C LEU A 66 -33.70 -3.43 6.68
N PRO A 67 -33.75 -2.91 7.93
CA PRO A 67 -34.72 -3.35 8.94
C PRO A 67 -36.19 -3.19 8.54
N ASN A 68 -36.49 -2.31 7.59
CA ASN A 68 -37.83 -2.06 7.05
C ASN A 68 -38.20 -3.02 5.90
N SER A 69 -37.52 -4.15 5.77
CA SER A 69 -37.68 -5.13 4.68
C SER A 69 -37.41 -4.58 3.26
N THR A 70 -36.79 -3.40 3.15
CA THR A 70 -36.32 -2.89 1.85
C THR A 70 -34.91 -3.37 1.57
N GLN A 71 -34.63 -3.70 0.31
CA GLN A 71 -33.30 -4.08 -0.15
C GLN A 71 -32.70 -2.94 -0.97
N ARG A 72 -31.44 -2.60 -0.68
CA ARG A 72 -30.67 -1.68 -1.53
C ARG A 72 -29.52 -2.44 -2.17
N ASN A 73 -29.38 -2.27 -3.49
CA ASN A 73 -28.27 -2.84 -4.23
C ASN A 73 -27.22 -1.76 -4.49
N TYR A 74 -25.96 -2.13 -4.33
CA TYR A 74 -24.80 -1.28 -4.56
C TYR A 74 -23.86 -1.98 -5.55
N GLN A 75 -23.25 -1.21 -6.43
CA GLN A 75 -22.24 -1.69 -7.37
C GLN A 75 -20.86 -1.18 -6.98
N PHE A 76 -19.87 -2.04 -7.14
CA PHE A 76 -18.47 -1.84 -6.82
C PHE A 76 -17.61 -2.49 -7.91
N ASP A 77 -16.33 -2.10 -7.99
CA ASP A 77 -15.37 -2.77 -8.88
C ASP A 77 -15.08 -4.21 -8.43
N ARG A 78 -15.24 -4.48 -7.12
CA ARG A 78 -15.26 -5.83 -6.56
C ARG A 78 -15.90 -5.89 -5.18
N VAL A 79 -16.59 -6.98 -4.88
CA VAL A 79 -17.20 -7.29 -3.58
C VAL A 79 -16.54 -8.55 -3.00
N PHE A 80 -15.88 -8.40 -1.86
CA PHE A 80 -15.26 -9.48 -1.10
C PHE A 80 -16.23 -9.99 -0.02
N ARG A 81 -16.54 -11.29 -0.11
CA ARG A 81 -17.38 -12.01 0.86
C ARG A 81 -16.70 -12.11 2.23
N PRO A 82 -17.44 -12.42 3.32
CA PRO A 82 -16.86 -12.64 4.64
C PRO A 82 -15.75 -13.69 4.69
N SER A 83 -15.80 -14.70 3.81
CA SER A 83 -14.79 -15.75 3.69
C SER A 83 -13.49 -15.29 2.99
N ALA A 84 -13.46 -14.09 2.40
CA ALA A 84 -12.35 -13.61 1.60
C ALA A 84 -11.10 -13.37 2.45
N ARG A 85 -9.98 -13.91 1.97
CA ARG A 85 -8.69 -13.87 2.67
C ARG A 85 -7.91 -12.59 2.36
N GLN A 86 -6.93 -12.27 3.20
CA GLN A 86 -6.05 -11.11 3.01
C GLN A 86 -5.25 -11.21 1.70
N GLU A 87 -4.87 -12.43 1.33
CA GLU A 87 -4.19 -12.77 0.08
C GLU A 87 -5.03 -12.38 -1.15
N GLU A 88 -6.34 -12.68 -1.11
CA GLU A 88 -7.27 -12.42 -2.21
C GLU A 88 -7.45 -10.91 -2.42
N ILE A 89 -7.58 -10.16 -1.33
CA ILE A 89 -7.70 -8.69 -1.37
C ILE A 89 -6.42 -8.07 -1.93
N PHE A 90 -5.26 -8.56 -1.48
CA PHE A 90 -3.99 -8.08 -2.00
C PHE A 90 -3.77 -8.46 -3.47
N GLY A 91 -4.33 -9.59 -3.93
CA GLY A 91 -4.29 -9.99 -5.33
C GLY A 91 -4.77 -8.89 -6.28
N GLU A 92 -5.87 -8.22 -5.94
CA GLU A 92 -6.43 -7.11 -6.72
C GLU A 92 -5.60 -5.82 -6.68
N LEU A 93 -4.75 -5.68 -5.66
CA LEU A 93 -3.90 -4.51 -5.46
C LEU A 93 -2.49 -4.72 -6.00
N ARG A 94 -2.08 -5.97 -6.26
CA ARG A 94 -0.74 -6.28 -6.78
C ARG A 94 -0.43 -5.47 -8.04
N ASP A 95 -1.44 -5.31 -8.90
CA ASP A 95 -1.21 -4.59 -10.14
C ASP A 95 -0.91 -3.11 -9.92
N ILE A 96 -1.64 -2.52 -8.97
CA ILE A 96 -1.40 -1.15 -8.55
C ILE A 96 0.01 -0.99 -7.95
N ILE A 97 0.50 -1.95 -7.17
CA ILE A 97 1.85 -1.89 -6.58
C ILE A 97 2.95 -1.93 -7.65
N THR A 98 2.74 -2.67 -8.74
CA THR A 98 3.67 -2.67 -9.88
C THR A 98 3.78 -1.30 -10.52
N SER A 99 2.68 -0.55 -10.58
CA SER A 99 2.66 0.84 -11.10
C SER A 99 3.52 1.78 -10.26
N VAL A 100 3.55 1.59 -8.94
CA VAL A 100 4.44 2.35 -8.05
C VAL A 100 5.90 2.13 -8.45
N ALA A 101 6.28 0.88 -8.74
CA ALA A 101 7.63 0.57 -9.23
C ALA A 101 7.93 1.15 -10.62
N ASP A 102 6.90 1.44 -11.42
CA ASP A 102 6.97 2.13 -12.71
C ASP A 102 6.92 3.66 -12.60
N GLY A 103 6.89 4.21 -11.39
CA GLY A 103 6.94 5.64 -11.12
C GLY A 103 5.59 6.34 -11.09
N TYR A 104 4.48 5.60 -10.94
CA TYR A 104 3.15 6.18 -10.78
C TYR A 104 2.79 6.37 -9.29
N ASN A 105 2.05 7.44 -9.01
CA ASN A 105 1.52 7.71 -7.67
C ASN A 105 0.26 6.88 -7.42
N VAL A 106 0.19 6.23 -6.27
CA VAL A 106 -0.91 5.35 -5.87
C VAL A 106 -1.40 5.75 -4.49
N CYS A 107 -2.73 5.74 -4.32
CA CYS A 107 -3.37 5.87 -3.02
C CYS A 107 -4.26 4.65 -2.75
N ILE A 108 -4.10 4.02 -1.58
CA ILE A 108 -4.98 2.94 -1.12
C ILE A 108 -5.60 3.40 0.19
N MET A 109 -6.93 3.50 0.22
CA MET A 109 -7.68 3.97 1.37
C MET A 109 -8.62 2.87 1.87
N ALA A 110 -8.71 2.71 3.19
CA ALA A 110 -9.71 1.87 3.83
C ALA A 110 -10.75 2.77 4.52
N TYR A 111 -12.02 2.64 4.13
CA TYR A 111 -13.12 3.45 4.64
C TYR A 111 -14.20 2.60 5.31
N GLY A 112 -14.91 3.17 6.29
CA GLY A 112 -16.00 2.52 7.02
C GLY A 112 -16.06 2.92 8.50
N GLN A 113 -17.11 2.52 9.20
CA GLN A 113 -17.29 2.80 10.63
C GLN A 113 -16.25 2.12 11.53
N THR A 114 -16.14 2.52 12.80
CA THR A 114 -15.34 1.80 13.80
C THR A 114 -15.84 0.36 13.92
N GLY A 115 -14.91 -0.60 13.98
CA GLY A 115 -15.22 -2.04 13.99
C GLY A 115 -15.56 -2.67 12.63
N SER A 116 -15.59 -1.91 11.53
CA SER A 116 -15.89 -2.47 10.19
C SER A 116 -14.78 -3.33 9.58
N GLY A 117 -13.57 -3.33 10.17
CA GLY A 117 -12.44 -4.11 9.66
C GLY A 117 -11.41 -3.32 8.85
N LYS A 118 -11.38 -1.98 8.92
CA LYS A 118 -10.35 -1.13 8.28
C LYS A 118 -8.92 -1.54 8.68
N THR A 119 -8.62 -1.54 9.98
CA THR A 119 -7.31 -1.94 10.51
C THR A 119 -6.98 -3.39 10.18
N PHE A 120 -7.98 -4.29 10.25
CA PHE A 120 -7.80 -5.68 9.84
C PHE A 120 -7.40 -5.78 8.36
N THR A 121 -8.01 -4.99 7.47
CA THR A 121 -7.69 -4.99 6.04
C THR A 121 -6.30 -4.42 5.76
N MET A 122 -5.99 -3.27 6.34
CA MET A 122 -4.72 -2.58 6.06
C MET A 122 -3.53 -3.24 6.75
N GLN A 123 -3.64 -3.57 8.04
CA GLN A 123 -2.53 -4.08 8.85
C GLN A 123 -2.57 -5.61 9.00
N GLY A 124 -3.76 -6.15 9.22
CA GLY A 124 -3.96 -7.59 9.46
C GLY A 124 -3.32 -8.09 10.76
N PRO A 125 -3.65 -9.33 11.16
CA PRO A 125 -2.97 -9.98 12.28
C PRO A 125 -1.54 -10.42 11.90
N PRO A 126 -0.64 -10.67 12.87
CA PRO A 126 0.75 -11.06 12.60
C PRO A 126 0.91 -12.30 11.72
N ASN A 127 -0.02 -13.27 11.84
CA ASN A 127 -0.03 -14.50 11.06
C ASN A 127 -0.68 -14.35 9.66
N SER A 128 -1.39 -13.26 9.40
CA SER A 128 -2.01 -12.97 8.10
C SER A 128 -1.93 -11.46 7.85
N PRO A 129 -0.76 -10.95 7.43
CA PRO A 129 -0.53 -9.53 7.23
C PRO A 129 -1.54 -8.94 6.24
N GLY A 130 -1.90 -7.68 6.45
CA GLY A 130 -2.81 -6.94 5.60
C GLY A 130 -2.13 -6.35 4.36
N VAL A 131 -2.80 -5.38 3.74
CA VAL A 131 -2.34 -4.71 2.52
C VAL A 131 -1.00 -4.02 2.69
N ASN A 132 -0.73 -3.36 3.84
CA ASN A 132 0.47 -2.52 4.02
C ASN A 132 1.79 -3.31 3.89
N ILE A 133 1.92 -4.40 4.65
CA ILE A 133 3.13 -5.25 4.65
C ILE A 133 3.25 -5.97 3.30
N ARG A 134 2.14 -6.47 2.75
CA ARG A 134 2.17 -7.17 1.45
C ARG A 134 2.57 -6.24 0.31
N ALA A 135 2.07 -5.00 0.31
CA ALA A 135 2.43 -3.99 -0.68
C ALA A 135 3.92 -3.65 -0.62
N LEU A 136 4.46 -3.38 0.59
CA LEU A 136 5.87 -3.09 0.75
C LEU A 136 6.76 -4.29 0.38
N ARG A 137 6.37 -5.51 0.75
CA ARG A 137 7.08 -6.74 0.37
C ARG A 137 7.13 -6.92 -1.15
N GLU A 138 6.00 -6.72 -1.81
CA GLU A 138 5.92 -6.83 -3.27
C GLU A 138 6.73 -5.74 -3.97
N LEU A 139 6.69 -4.50 -3.47
CA LEU A 139 7.51 -3.40 -3.98
C LEU A 139 9.00 -3.74 -3.88
N LEU A 140 9.47 -4.17 -2.71
CA LEU A 140 10.86 -4.60 -2.52
C LEU A 140 11.24 -5.77 -3.44
N ARG A 141 10.33 -6.73 -3.65
CA ARG A 141 10.53 -7.86 -4.58
C ARG A 141 10.72 -7.36 -6.01
N ILE A 142 9.86 -6.45 -6.48
CA ILE A 142 9.93 -5.89 -7.83
C ILE A 142 11.23 -5.10 -8.01
N VAL A 143 11.56 -4.21 -7.06
CA VAL A 143 12.78 -3.39 -7.08
C VAL A 143 14.04 -4.27 -7.11
N LYS A 144 14.16 -5.26 -6.23
CA LYS A 144 15.30 -6.20 -6.22
C LYS A 144 15.38 -7.01 -7.52
N GLY A 145 14.23 -7.39 -8.09
CA GLY A 145 14.15 -8.07 -9.38
C GLY A 145 14.72 -7.22 -10.52
N ARG A 146 14.32 -5.94 -10.60
CA ARG A 146 14.80 -4.97 -11.59
C ARG A 146 16.29 -4.68 -11.43
N GLN A 147 16.74 -4.43 -10.20
CA GLN A 147 18.16 -4.26 -9.88
C GLN A 147 19.01 -5.45 -10.33
N ARG A 148 18.56 -6.69 -10.07
CA ARG A 148 19.29 -7.90 -10.48
C ARG A 148 19.43 -8.00 -11.99
N MET A 149 18.40 -7.60 -12.75
CA MET A 149 18.43 -7.61 -14.21
C MET A 149 19.37 -6.54 -14.76
N GLU A 150 19.30 -5.31 -14.23
CA GLU A 150 20.20 -4.23 -14.61
C GLU A 150 21.65 -4.52 -14.21
N TYR A 151 21.88 -5.11 -13.04
CA TYR A 151 23.18 -5.59 -12.59
C TYR A 151 23.75 -6.64 -13.56
N LYS A 152 22.97 -7.66 -13.93
CA LYS A 152 23.40 -8.68 -14.91
C LYS A 152 23.76 -8.09 -16.27
N LEU A 153 23.04 -7.06 -16.71
CA LEU A 153 23.30 -6.38 -17.98
C LEU A 153 24.51 -5.43 -17.90
N THR A 154 24.75 -4.80 -16.75
CA THR A 154 25.80 -3.78 -16.58
C THR A 154 27.17 -4.37 -16.19
N ILE A 155 27.20 -5.42 -15.36
CA ILE A 155 28.41 -5.91 -14.69
C ILE A 155 29.19 -6.96 -15.51
N LYS A 156 28.77 -7.33 -16.73
CA LYS A 156 29.65 -8.08 -17.64
C LYS A 156 30.99 -7.37 -17.94
N ARG A 157 31.21 -6.13 -17.48
CA ARG A 157 32.48 -5.40 -17.68
C ARG A 157 33.05 -4.57 -16.54
N VAL A 158 32.36 -4.32 -15.43
CA VAL A 158 32.92 -3.46 -14.36
C VAL A 158 32.89 -4.19 -13.03
N GLN A 159 33.99 -4.87 -12.69
CA GLN A 159 34.22 -5.33 -11.32
C GLN A 159 34.33 -4.10 -10.41
N GLY A 160 33.49 -4.02 -9.38
CA GLY A 160 33.66 -3.04 -8.29
C GLY A 160 32.68 -1.85 -8.24
N VAL A 161 31.70 -1.74 -9.14
CA VAL A 161 30.68 -0.67 -9.04
C VAL A 161 29.38 -1.24 -8.49
N ASN A 162 29.04 -0.86 -7.25
CA ASN A 162 27.75 -1.16 -6.65
C ASN A 162 26.75 -0.08 -7.08
N LEU A 163 26.01 -0.33 -8.16
CA LEU A 163 24.96 0.57 -8.62
C LEU A 163 23.67 0.30 -7.82
N ASN A 164 23.53 0.92 -6.65
CA ASN A 164 22.24 1.00 -5.96
C ASN A 164 21.33 1.97 -6.74
N LEU A 165 20.68 1.46 -7.78
CA LEU A 165 19.83 2.26 -8.69
C LEU A 165 18.47 2.64 -8.09
N PHE A 166 18.08 2.01 -6.98
CA PHE A 166 16.80 2.29 -6.33
C PHE A 166 17.02 2.42 -4.83
N SER A 167 16.37 3.43 -4.24
CA SER A 167 16.18 3.58 -2.80
C SER A 167 14.69 3.42 -2.49
N SER A 168 14.38 2.81 -1.35
CA SER A 168 13.01 2.69 -0.85
C SER A 168 12.95 3.26 0.55
N GLN A 169 12.02 4.19 0.76
CA GLN A 169 11.85 4.89 2.03
C GLN A 169 10.39 4.82 2.47
N VAL A 170 10.19 4.76 3.78
CA VAL A 170 8.86 4.72 4.39
C VAL A 170 8.77 5.85 5.42
N SER A 171 7.65 6.57 5.38
CA SER A 171 7.22 7.48 6.43
C SER A 171 5.86 7.02 6.95
N MET A 172 5.60 7.23 8.24
CA MET A 172 4.35 6.86 8.90
C MET A 172 3.90 8.03 9.77
N VAL A 173 2.75 8.60 9.43
CA VAL A 173 2.18 9.77 10.10
C VAL A 173 0.74 9.51 10.51
N GLU A 174 0.30 10.19 11.55
CA GLU A 174 -1.10 10.23 12.01
C GLU A 174 -1.65 11.63 11.83
N ILE A 175 -2.88 11.74 11.32
CA ILE A 175 -3.62 12.99 11.26
C ILE A 175 -4.71 12.91 12.32
N TYR A 176 -4.62 13.76 13.34
CA TYR A 176 -5.59 13.83 14.43
C TYR A 176 -5.93 15.29 14.72
N ASN A 177 -7.22 15.63 14.66
CA ASN A 177 -7.70 17.00 14.87
C ASN A 177 -6.92 18.05 14.06
N GLU A 178 -6.82 17.82 12.73
CA GLU A 178 -6.07 18.67 11.79
C GLU A 178 -4.57 18.84 12.10
N THR A 179 -4.02 18.03 13.01
CA THR A 179 -2.60 18.04 13.37
C THR A 179 -1.92 16.77 12.85
N ILE A 180 -0.77 16.94 12.21
CA ILE A 180 0.01 15.82 11.68
C ILE A 180 1.14 15.48 12.67
N VAL A 181 1.22 14.21 13.04
CA VAL A 181 2.17 13.68 14.03
C VAL A 181 3.02 12.58 13.40
N ASP A 182 4.34 12.62 13.61
CA ASP A 182 5.27 11.56 13.22
C ASP A 182 5.11 10.33 14.12
N LEU A 183 4.80 9.17 13.54
CA LEU A 183 4.70 7.91 14.28
C LEU A 183 6.02 7.15 14.34
N ILE A 184 6.99 7.40 13.46
CA ILE A 184 8.30 6.71 13.47
C ILE A 184 9.18 7.32 14.56
N SER A 185 9.42 8.63 14.51
CA SER A 185 10.26 9.30 15.50
C SER A 185 9.54 10.52 16.06
N PRO A 186 8.57 10.32 16.97
CA PRO A 186 7.88 11.43 17.60
C PRO A 186 8.93 12.32 18.29
N SER A 187 8.99 13.59 17.89
CA SER A 187 9.88 14.58 18.50
C SER A 187 9.54 14.72 19.99
N ASN A 188 10.56 14.88 20.84
CA ASN A 188 10.43 15.06 22.29
C ASN A 188 9.88 16.46 22.67
N GLY A 189 8.91 16.98 21.91
CA GLY A 189 8.30 18.30 22.10
C GLY A 189 8.12 19.03 20.76
N CYS A 190 6.87 19.35 20.44
CA CYS A 190 6.41 20.35 19.46
C CYS A 190 7.19 20.50 18.15
N GLU A 191 6.84 19.71 17.14
CA GLU A 191 6.71 20.25 15.77
C GLU A 191 5.43 19.67 15.18
N VAL A 192 4.42 20.51 14.97
CA VAL A 192 3.30 20.16 14.09
C VAL A 192 3.90 20.02 12.70
N LEU A 193 3.77 18.84 12.10
CA LEU A 193 4.27 18.65 10.75
C LEU A 193 3.39 19.45 9.78
N ASP A 194 4.02 20.30 8.97
CA ASP A 194 3.32 21.10 7.97
C ASP A 194 3.33 20.41 6.60
N LEU A 195 2.22 20.55 5.89
CA LEU A 195 2.14 20.18 4.48
C LEU A 195 2.76 21.30 3.64
N ARG A 196 3.76 20.98 2.82
CA ARG A 196 4.28 21.89 1.79
C ARG A 196 3.99 21.35 0.40
N ASN A 197 3.53 22.25 -0.45
CA ASN A 197 3.35 21.97 -1.87
C ASN A 197 4.64 22.33 -2.62
N LEU A 198 5.35 21.31 -3.10
CA LEU A 198 6.54 21.44 -3.94
C LEU A 198 6.12 21.19 -5.40
N GLY A 199 5.37 22.14 -5.97
CA GLY A 199 4.90 22.09 -7.35
C GLY A 199 3.83 21.01 -7.58
N ALA A 200 4.22 19.87 -8.15
CA ALA A 200 3.33 18.74 -8.41
C ALA A 200 3.26 17.74 -7.24
N THR A 201 4.11 17.91 -6.21
CA THR A 201 4.24 16.96 -5.10
C THR A 201 3.93 17.63 -3.77
N VAL A 202 3.05 17.01 -2.98
CA VAL A 202 2.79 17.41 -1.60
C VAL A 202 3.69 16.59 -0.68
N THR A 203 4.46 17.26 0.17
CA THR A 203 5.38 16.61 1.12
C THR A 203 5.08 17.08 2.53
N VAL A 204 5.11 16.15 3.48
CA VAL A 204 5.06 16.45 4.91
C VAL A 204 6.46 16.86 5.38
N VAL A 205 6.64 18.13 5.72
CA VAL A 205 7.94 18.65 6.16
C VAL A 205 8.18 18.25 7.61
N GLY A 206 9.40 17.78 7.90
CA GLY A 206 9.78 17.28 9.22
C GLY A 206 9.44 15.80 9.45
N ALA A 207 8.72 15.16 8.54
CA ALA A 207 8.40 13.74 8.68
C ALA A 207 9.67 12.88 8.57
N THR A 208 9.82 11.93 9.49
CA THR A 208 10.92 10.97 9.44
C THR A 208 10.73 10.02 8.24
N TRP A 209 11.79 9.87 7.46
CA TRP A 209 11.90 8.91 6.36
C TRP A 209 12.90 7.83 6.73
N ALA A 210 12.44 6.59 6.87
CA ALA A 210 13.28 5.44 7.17
C ALA A 210 13.57 4.64 5.89
N SER A 211 14.84 4.36 5.61
CA SER A 211 15.23 3.47 4.50
C SER A 211 14.79 2.04 4.79
N VAL A 212 14.24 1.37 3.79
CA VAL A 212 13.82 -0.04 3.87
C VAL A 212 14.43 -0.85 2.73
N GLU A 213 15.16 -1.90 3.09
CA GLU A 213 15.77 -2.83 2.16
C GLU A 213 15.35 -4.27 2.46
N THR A 214 14.92 -4.56 3.69
CA THR A 214 14.48 -5.89 4.12
C THR A 214 13.09 -5.88 4.73
N GLU A 215 12.50 -7.07 4.77
CA GLU A 215 11.16 -7.27 5.34
C GLU A 215 11.17 -7.05 6.86
N GLU A 216 12.26 -7.43 7.53
CA GLU A 216 12.45 -7.23 8.97
C GLU A 216 12.43 -5.74 9.33
N GLN A 217 13.06 -4.89 8.51
CA GLN A 217 13.04 -3.44 8.70
C GLN A 217 11.62 -2.87 8.56
N ILE A 218 10.85 -3.36 7.58
CA ILE A 218 9.44 -2.97 7.43
C ILE A 218 8.65 -3.30 8.71
N HIS A 219 8.79 -4.53 9.22
CA HIS A 219 8.11 -4.94 10.45
C HIS A 219 8.52 -4.09 11.66
N GLN A 220 9.81 -3.79 11.82
CA GLN A 220 10.31 -2.95 12.90
C GLN A 220 9.74 -1.52 12.85
N ILE A 221 9.73 -0.89 11.67
CA ILE A 221 9.21 0.47 11.48
C ILE A 221 7.71 0.51 11.76
N LEU A 222 6.94 -0.44 11.21
CA LEU A 222 5.49 -0.50 11.43
C LEU A 222 5.15 -0.78 12.89
N ALA A 223 5.87 -1.69 13.56
CA ALA A 223 5.66 -1.97 14.98
C ALA A 223 6.00 -0.77 15.87
N ARG A 224 7.05 -0.02 15.52
CA ARG A 224 7.42 1.23 16.19
C ARG A 224 6.33 2.29 16.03
N GLY A 225 5.82 2.49 14.82
CA GLY A 225 4.72 3.41 14.54
C GLY A 225 3.44 3.04 15.28
N GLU A 226 3.12 1.75 15.35
CA GLU A 226 1.95 1.23 16.08
C GLU A 226 2.04 1.49 17.59
N LYS A 227 3.22 1.30 18.18
CA LYS A 227 3.45 1.59 19.60
C LYS A 227 3.22 3.07 19.88
N ASN A 228 3.69 3.95 18.99
CA ASN A 228 3.55 5.39 19.15
C ASN A 228 2.11 5.87 18.92
N ARG A 229 1.35 5.24 18.01
CA ARG A 229 -0.09 5.49 17.82
C ARG A 229 -0.90 5.27 19.09
N HIS A 230 -0.61 4.18 19.81
CA HIS A 230 -1.25 3.90 21.10
C HIS A 230 -0.88 4.94 22.16
N VAL A 231 0.40 5.35 22.22
CA VAL A 231 0.86 6.34 23.21
C VAL A 231 0.27 7.73 22.94
N ALA A 232 0.10 8.13 21.67
CA ALA A 232 -0.54 9.40 21.29
C ALA A 232 -2.01 9.43 21.73
N SER A 233 -2.75 8.33 21.51
CA SER A 233 -4.12 8.16 21.98
C SER A 233 -4.25 8.32 23.50
N THR A 234 -3.28 7.82 24.26
CA THR A 234 -3.31 7.86 25.75
C THR A 234 -2.79 9.18 26.32
N LYS A 235 -1.74 9.79 25.73
CA LYS A 235 -1.14 11.04 26.25
C LYS A 235 -2.11 12.22 26.21
N ILE A 236 -2.94 12.34 25.18
CA ILE A 236 -3.84 13.50 25.03
C ILE A 236 -5.03 13.45 26.02
N ASN A 237 -5.41 12.26 26.48
CA ASN A 237 -6.45 12.11 27.52
C ASN A 237 -5.99 12.49 28.93
N SER A 238 -4.70 12.78 29.14
CA SER A 238 -4.16 13.21 30.44
C SER A 238 -4.11 14.73 30.64
N THR A 239 -4.51 15.54 29.65
CA THR A 239 -4.38 17.02 29.73
C THR A 239 -5.72 17.76 29.77
N ARG A 240 -6.80 17.11 30.23
CA ARG A 240 -8.09 17.77 30.47
C ARG A 240 -8.79 17.27 31.73
N LEU A 241 -8.07 17.35 32.85
CA LEU A 241 -8.66 17.39 34.19
C LEU A 241 -7.99 18.52 34.97
N VAL A 242 -8.49 19.74 34.73
CA VAL A 242 -8.70 20.76 35.76
C VAL A 242 -10.11 21.29 35.55
#